data_AF-A0A535TPL0-F1
#
_entry.id   AF-A0A535TPL0-F1
#
_cell.length_a   1.000
_cell.length_b   1.000
_cell.length_c   1.000
_cell.angle_alpha   90.00
_cell.angle_beta   90.00
_cell.angle_gamma   90.00
#
_symmetry.space_group_name_H-M   'P 1'
#
loop_
_entity.id
_entity.type
_entity.pdbx_description
1 polymer ?
#
loop_
_entity_poly.entity_id
_entity_poly.type
_entity_poly.pdbx_seq_one_letter_code
_entity_poly.pdbx_strand_id
1 'polypeptide(L)'
;MAPPQAELWLLEAVSAQKFSALGQCLSSGMLAQQNGAVTFRHELARLAIEESIAPDGALQLHRQTLAALAKPPYGSPDLARLAHHAEAANDSQSLLRFGRAAGERASAVGAHREAAAQFSRALRVAESLPPREHADMLQQLAQAYLHANNAERAIPVQERAIELYRQAGDSLNQADALRRQSRLFLCGGRGAEAEAPIGKAVALLEKLPEGRELALAYSGLAMFYMNHDDAEGTIRSARRALELSERLGDTETLLHTLNSLGSMQLLMGDPGGKAKLLRSLELAEEMGNDENVGRAYINLAGTMVRT
;
A
#
# COMPACT_ATOMS: atom_id res chain seq x y z
N MET A 1 -4.10 -6.46 -13.70
CA MET A 1 -3.98 -6.70 -15.17
C MET A 1 -5.14 -5.97 -15.84
N ALA A 2 -4.92 -5.26 -16.96
CA ALA A 2 -6.03 -4.65 -17.69
C ALA A 2 -6.98 -5.76 -18.20
N PRO A 3 -8.31 -5.58 -18.14
CA PRO A 3 -9.24 -6.61 -18.59
C PRO A 3 -9.08 -6.85 -20.09
N PRO A 4 -9.12 -8.11 -20.58
CA PRO A 4 -8.89 -8.47 -21.98
C PRO A 4 -10.13 -8.18 -22.85
N GLN A 5 -10.74 -7.01 -22.67
CA GLN A 5 -11.91 -6.58 -23.41
C GLN A 5 -11.77 -5.11 -23.82
N ALA A 6 -12.40 -4.75 -24.93
CA ALA A 6 -12.45 -3.38 -25.43
C ALA A 6 -13.89 -2.96 -25.68
N GLU A 7 -14.29 -1.83 -25.14
CA GLU A 7 -15.57 -1.21 -25.41
C GLU A 7 -15.66 -0.75 -26.88
N LEU A 8 -16.87 -0.80 -27.47
CA LEU A 8 -17.05 -0.41 -28.87
C LEU A 8 -16.61 1.02 -29.17
N TRP A 9 -16.89 1.96 -28.25
CA TRP A 9 -16.47 3.35 -28.39
C TRP A 9 -14.94 3.49 -28.43
N LEU A 10 -14.21 2.64 -27.70
CA LEU A 10 -12.75 2.67 -27.67
C LEU A 10 -12.18 2.14 -28.99
N LEU A 11 -12.76 1.05 -29.51
CA LEU A 11 -12.40 0.50 -30.82
C LEU A 11 -12.68 1.51 -31.94
N GLU A 12 -13.81 2.20 -31.89
CA GLU A 12 -14.16 3.26 -32.85
C GLU A 12 -13.16 4.43 -32.76
N ALA A 13 -12.83 4.88 -31.55
CA ALA A 13 -11.89 5.99 -31.34
C ALA A 13 -10.46 5.68 -31.81
N VAL A 14 -9.98 4.44 -31.61
CA VAL A 14 -8.60 4.04 -31.94
C VAL A 14 -8.49 3.50 -33.37
N SER A 15 -9.56 2.92 -33.92
CA SER A 15 -9.52 2.16 -35.18
C SER A 15 -10.69 2.49 -36.13
N ALA A 16 -11.12 3.75 -36.18
CA ALA A 16 -12.27 4.21 -36.97
C ALA A 16 -12.28 3.68 -38.42
N GLN A 17 -11.13 3.70 -39.10
CA GLN A 17 -11.01 3.26 -40.50
C GLN A 17 -11.23 1.75 -40.70
N LYS A 18 -10.96 0.94 -39.66
CA LYS A 18 -11.12 -0.53 -39.70
C LYS A 18 -12.31 -1.01 -38.89
N PHE A 19 -13.08 -0.11 -38.27
CA PHE A 19 -14.20 -0.45 -37.42
C PHE A 19 -15.29 -1.25 -38.16
N SER A 20 -15.44 -1.01 -39.47
CA SER A 20 -16.33 -1.78 -40.36
C SER A 20 -15.98 -3.27 -40.46
N ALA A 21 -14.73 -3.67 -40.19
CA ALA A 21 -14.30 -5.06 -40.21
C ALA A 21 -14.68 -5.83 -38.92
N LEU A 22 -15.14 -5.15 -37.86
CA LEU A 22 -15.50 -5.79 -36.58
C LEU A 22 -16.56 -6.89 -36.76
N GLY A 23 -17.57 -6.65 -37.61
CA GLY A 23 -18.62 -7.63 -37.89
C GLY A 23 -18.10 -8.92 -38.53
N GLN A 24 -17.03 -8.84 -39.34
CA GLN A 24 -16.38 -10.02 -39.92
C GLN A 24 -15.62 -10.81 -38.86
N CYS A 25 -14.92 -10.14 -37.93
CA CYS A 25 -14.22 -10.78 -36.82
C CYS A 25 -15.17 -11.46 -35.82
N LEU A 26 -16.35 -10.89 -35.59
CA LEU A 26 -17.41 -11.50 -34.78
C LEU A 26 -18.02 -12.72 -35.50
N SER A 27 -18.34 -12.57 -36.79
CA SER A 27 -18.92 -13.65 -37.61
C SER A 27 -17.96 -14.85 -37.78
N SER A 28 -16.65 -14.61 -37.85
CA SER A 28 -15.64 -15.67 -37.93
C SER A 28 -15.39 -16.37 -36.58
N GLY A 29 -15.93 -15.85 -35.48
CA GLY A 29 -15.77 -16.39 -34.14
C GLY A 29 -14.43 -16.06 -33.47
N MET A 30 -13.58 -15.24 -34.11
CA MET A 30 -12.31 -14.77 -33.53
C MET A 30 -12.56 -13.86 -32.32
N LEU A 31 -13.54 -12.97 -32.44
CA LEU A 31 -14.00 -12.09 -31.38
C LEU A 31 -15.39 -12.51 -30.91
N ALA A 32 -15.71 -12.20 -29.66
CA ALA A 32 -17.02 -12.37 -29.07
C ALA A 32 -17.49 -11.05 -28.43
N GLN A 33 -18.80 -10.79 -28.49
CA GLN A 33 -19.41 -9.67 -27.78
C GLN A 33 -19.84 -10.13 -26.39
N GLN A 34 -19.44 -9.40 -25.35
CA GLN A 34 -19.83 -9.64 -23.97
C GLN A 34 -20.07 -8.29 -23.27
N ASN A 35 -21.25 -8.10 -22.67
CA ASN A 35 -21.58 -6.93 -21.85
C ASN A 35 -21.29 -5.57 -22.53
N GLY A 36 -21.57 -5.44 -23.83
CA GLY A 36 -21.32 -4.19 -24.58
C GLY A 36 -19.85 -3.94 -24.95
N ALA A 37 -18.96 -4.88 -24.65
CA ALA A 37 -17.57 -4.89 -25.06
C ALA A 37 -17.27 -6.08 -26.00
N VAL A 38 -16.08 -6.06 -26.59
CA VAL A 38 -15.56 -7.11 -27.47
C VAL A 38 -14.35 -7.73 -26.80
N THR A 39 -14.28 -9.05 -26.83
CA THR A 39 -13.18 -9.85 -26.29
C THR A 39 -12.71 -10.88 -27.32
N PHE A 40 -11.47 -11.36 -27.17
CA PHE A 40 -11.02 -12.52 -27.93
C PHE A 40 -11.66 -13.79 -27.37
N ARG A 41 -12.16 -14.65 -28.26
CA ARG A 41 -12.74 -15.92 -27.83
C ARG A 41 -11.70 -16.89 -27.28
N HIS A 42 -10.45 -16.76 -27.75
CA HIS A 42 -9.33 -17.61 -27.37
C HIS A 42 -8.10 -16.76 -27.04
N GLU A 43 -7.54 -16.95 -25.84
CA GLU A 43 -6.37 -16.19 -25.38
C GLU A 43 -5.13 -16.44 -26.24
N LEU A 44 -4.93 -17.67 -26.73
CA LEU A 44 -3.83 -17.97 -27.66
C LEU A 44 -3.96 -17.22 -28.99
N ALA A 45 -5.18 -17.01 -29.48
CA ALA A 45 -5.41 -16.23 -30.70
C ALA A 45 -5.13 -14.75 -30.46
N ARG A 46 -5.49 -14.22 -29.29
CA ARG A 46 -5.15 -12.85 -28.87
C ARG A 46 -3.63 -12.64 -28.86
N LEU A 47 -2.91 -13.53 -28.18
CA LEU A 47 -1.45 -13.48 -28.07
C LEU A 47 -0.77 -13.59 -29.43
N ALA A 48 -1.18 -14.55 -30.27
CA ALA A 48 -0.61 -14.72 -31.61
C ALA A 48 -0.82 -13.48 -32.50
N ILE A 49 -1.99 -12.82 -32.40
CA ILE A 49 -2.24 -11.58 -33.12
C ILE A 49 -1.38 -10.45 -32.54
N GLU A 50 -1.34 -10.30 -31.23
CA GLU A 50 -0.52 -9.29 -30.54
C GLU A 50 0.96 -9.40 -30.92
N GLU A 51 1.51 -10.62 -30.92
CA GLU A 51 2.90 -10.90 -31.32
C GLU A 51 3.17 -10.66 -32.82
N SER A 52 2.13 -10.70 -33.66
CA SER A 52 2.27 -10.42 -35.10
C SER A 52 2.30 -8.93 -35.46
N ILE A 53 1.94 -8.03 -34.52
CA ILE A 53 1.94 -6.59 -34.74
C ILE A 53 3.39 -6.08 -34.73
N ALA A 54 3.76 -5.32 -35.76
CA ALA A 54 5.09 -4.70 -35.81
C ALA A 54 5.30 -3.76 -34.60
N PRO A 55 6.52 -3.68 -34.02
CA PRO A 55 6.75 -2.94 -32.77
C PRO A 55 6.32 -1.46 -32.80
N ASP A 56 6.52 -0.78 -33.93
CA ASP A 56 6.10 0.60 -34.16
C ASP A 56 4.57 0.74 -34.22
N GLY A 57 3.90 -0.23 -34.86
CA GLY A 57 2.44 -0.32 -34.89
C GLY A 57 1.84 -0.55 -33.50
N ALA A 58 2.41 -1.47 -32.72
CA ALA A 58 1.98 -1.73 -31.34
C ALA A 58 2.12 -0.48 -30.47
N LEU A 59 3.28 0.19 -30.53
CA LEU A 59 3.55 1.43 -29.80
C LEU A 59 2.51 2.51 -30.13
N GLN A 60 2.20 2.69 -31.41
CA GLN A 60 1.23 3.69 -31.86
C GLN A 60 -0.19 3.36 -31.38
N LEU A 61 -0.59 2.09 -31.42
CA LEU A 61 -1.88 1.65 -30.89
C LEU A 61 -1.99 1.90 -29.38
N HIS A 62 -0.94 1.63 -28.59
CA HIS A 62 -0.94 1.93 -27.17
C HIS A 62 -1.04 3.44 -26.89
N ARG A 63 -0.34 4.29 -27.65
CA ARG A 63 -0.45 5.76 -27.53
C ARG A 63 -1.85 6.27 -27.84
N GLN A 64 -2.46 5.80 -28.92
CA GLN A 64 -3.84 6.17 -29.28
C GLN A 64 -4.84 5.69 -28.24
N THR A 65 -4.67 4.45 -27.76
CA THR A 65 -5.53 3.88 -26.73
C THR A 65 -5.41 4.63 -25.41
N LEU A 66 -4.19 5.01 -25.00
CA LEU A 66 -3.94 5.86 -23.83
C LEU A 66 -4.67 7.20 -23.95
N ALA A 67 -4.55 7.87 -25.11
CA ALA A 67 -5.19 9.16 -25.35
C ALA A 67 -6.73 9.07 -25.30
N ALA A 68 -7.31 8.01 -25.87
CA ALA A 68 -8.75 7.76 -25.84
C ALA A 68 -9.25 7.43 -24.42
N LEU A 69 -8.56 6.55 -23.70
CA LEU A 69 -8.90 6.16 -22.33
C LEU A 69 -8.78 7.31 -21.32
N ALA A 70 -7.94 8.31 -21.61
CA ALA A 70 -7.79 9.47 -20.73
C ALA A 70 -9.03 10.37 -20.74
N LYS A 71 -9.89 10.24 -21.76
CA LYS A 71 -11.12 11.02 -21.96
C LYS A 71 -12.28 10.11 -22.36
N PRO A 72 -12.70 9.19 -21.47
CA PRO A 72 -13.79 8.29 -21.80
C PRO A 72 -15.09 9.09 -21.99
N PRO A 73 -16.00 8.66 -22.88
CA PRO A 73 -17.27 9.35 -23.12
C PRO A 73 -18.20 9.31 -21.90
N TYR A 74 -18.04 8.32 -21.02
CA TYR A 74 -18.84 8.14 -19.81
C TYR A 74 -17.95 7.64 -18.67
N GLY A 75 -18.27 8.05 -17.44
CA GLY A 75 -17.58 7.63 -16.23
C GLY A 75 -16.21 8.30 -16.03
N SER A 76 -15.46 7.80 -15.05
CA SER A 76 -14.09 8.25 -14.77
C SER A 76 -13.07 7.36 -15.46
N PRO A 77 -11.89 7.90 -15.85
CA PRO A 77 -10.83 7.09 -16.43
C PRO A 77 -10.39 5.94 -15.51
N ASP A 78 -10.18 4.77 -16.10
CA ASP A 78 -9.58 3.62 -15.40
C ASP A 78 -8.06 3.80 -15.33
N LEU A 79 -7.57 4.17 -14.14
CA LEU A 79 -6.16 4.45 -13.87
C LEU A 79 -5.26 3.24 -14.14
N ALA A 80 -5.74 2.01 -13.88
CA ALA A 80 -4.94 0.80 -14.09
C ALA A 80 -4.78 0.50 -15.59
N ARG A 81 -5.83 0.74 -16.39
CA ARG A 81 -5.73 0.67 -17.86
C ARG A 81 -4.86 1.77 -18.43
N LEU A 82 -4.97 3.00 -17.92
CA LEU A 82 -4.10 4.11 -18.33
C LEU A 82 -2.62 3.80 -18.04
N ALA A 83 -2.29 3.34 -16.83
CA ALA A 83 -0.95 2.88 -16.50
C ALA A 83 -0.49 1.75 -17.43
N HIS A 84 -1.42 0.90 -17.87
CA HIS A 84 -1.13 -0.16 -18.82
C HIS A 84 -0.70 0.30 -20.19
N HIS A 85 -1.49 1.16 -20.82
CA HIS A 85 -1.13 1.68 -22.11
C HIS A 85 0.03 2.67 -22.04
N ALA A 86 0.24 3.36 -20.92
CA ALA A 86 1.41 4.22 -20.72
C ALA A 86 2.73 3.44 -20.69
N GLU A 87 2.80 2.31 -19.96
CA GLU A 87 3.99 1.45 -19.96
C GLU A 87 4.30 0.94 -21.37
N ALA A 88 3.29 0.38 -22.04
CA ALA A 88 3.46 -0.19 -23.38
C ALA A 88 3.71 0.88 -24.47
N ALA A 89 3.35 2.14 -24.20
CA ALA A 89 3.65 3.30 -25.05
C ALA A 89 5.05 3.91 -24.79
N ASN A 90 5.83 3.36 -23.85
CA ASN A 90 7.07 3.93 -23.34
C ASN A 90 6.91 5.39 -22.84
N ASP A 91 5.75 5.73 -22.27
CA ASP A 91 5.49 7.03 -21.67
C ASP A 91 5.70 6.94 -20.15
N SER A 92 6.95 7.14 -19.73
CA SER A 92 7.36 7.07 -18.33
C SER A 92 6.62 8.07 -17.43
N GLN A 93 6.32 9.27 -17.93
CA GLN A 93 5.65 10.30 -17.15
C GLN A 93 4.19 9.92 -16.87
N SER A 94 3.47 9.47 -17.89
CA SER A 94 2.10 8.97 -17.73
C SER A 94 2.06 7.69 -16.90
N LEU A 95 3.01 6.77 -17.09
CA LEU A 95 3.09 5.54 -16.30
C LEU A 95 3.27 5.86 -14.82
N LEU A 96 4.22 6.74 -14.47
CA LEU A 96 4.46 7.11 -13.08
C LEU A 96 3.21 7.73 -12.45
N ARG A 97 2.57 8.67 -13.16
CA ARG A 97 1.35 9.35 -12.69
C ARG A 97 0.19 8.38 -12.49
N PHE A 98 -0.16 7.61 -13.52
CA PHE A 98 -1.34 6.75 -13.49
C PHE A 98 -1.11 5.50 -12.64
N GLY A 99 0.10 4.93 -12.65
CA GLY A 99 0.45 3.79 -11.81
C GLY A 99 0.42 4.13 -10.32
N ARG A 100 0.94 5.30 -9.93
CA ARG A 100 0.81 5.80 -8.55
C ARG A 100 -0.65 5.94 -8.14
N ALA A 101 -1.45 6.65 -8.93
CA ALA A 101 -2.85 6.91 -8.62
C ALA A 101 -3.70 5.61 -8.61
N ALA A 102 -3.39 4.66 -9.50
CA ALA A 102 -4.01 3.35 -9.50
C ALA A 102 -3.66 2.56 -8.22
N GLY A 103 -2.41 2.63 -7.77
CA GLY A 103 -1.97 2.03 -6.51
C GLY A 103 -2.67 2.64 -5.29
N GLU A 104 -2.75 3.96 -5.21
CA GLU A 104 -3.44 4.69 -4.14
C GLU A 104 -4.94 4.33 -4.10
N ARG A 105 -5.61 4.29 -5.26
CA ARG A 105 -7.02 3.89 -5.36
C ARG A 105 -7.23 2.44 -4.95
N ALA A 106 -6.35 1.53 -5.38
CA ALA A 106 -6.43 0.12 -5.00
C ALA A 106 -6.22 -0.08 -3.49
N SER A 107 -5.28 0.64 -2.88
CA SER A 107 -5.07 0.64 -1.43
C SER A 107 -6.31 1.12 -0.67
N ALA A 108 -6.95 2.21 -1.13
CA ALA A 108 -8.12 2.79 -0.48
C ALA A 108 -9.35 1.85 -0.44
N VAL A 109 -9.44 0.89 -1.37
CA VAL A 109 -10.53 -0.11 -1.40
C VAL A 109 -10.10 -1.49 -0.89
N GLY A 110 -8.94 -1.59 -0.24
CA GLY A 110 -8.43 -2.85 0.32
C GLY A 110 -7.87 -3.85 -0.72
N ALA A 111 -7.73 -3.45 -1.98
CA ALA A 111 -7.17 -4.28 -3.05
C ALA A 111 -5.63 -4.30 -3.02
N HIS A 112 -5.05 -4.68 -1.88
CA HIS A 112 -3.62 -4.50 -1.58
C HIS A 112 -2.67 -5.22 -2.56
N ARG A 113 -3.07 -6.37 -3.11
CA ARG A 113 -2.28 -7.07 -4.15
C ARG A 113 -2.22 -6.27 -5.46
N GLU A 114 -3.33 -5.66 -5.87
CA GLU A 114 -3.35 -4.79 -7.05
C GLU A 114 -2.59 -3.49 -6.76
N ALA A 115 -2.72 -2.94 -5.56
CA ALA A 115 -1.95 -1.76 -5.14
C ALA A 115 -0.44 -2.00 -5.27
N ALA A 116 0.05 -3.13 -4.73
CA ALA A 116 1.45 -3.51 -4.85
C ALA A 116 1.89 -3.69 -6.31
N ALA A 117 1.02 -4.25 -7.16
CA ALA A 117 1.31 -4.39 -8.59
C ALA A 117 1.42 -3.02 -9.30
N GLN A 118 0.52 -2.09 -9.01
CA GLN A 118 0.51 -0.76 -9.63
C GLN A 118 1.67 0.12 -9.16
N PHE A 119 1.98 0.14 -7.85
CA PHE A 119 3.16 0.83 -7.33
C PHE A 119 4.46 0.24 -7.89
N SER A 120 4.58 -1.10 -7.94
CA SER A 120 5.76 -1.76 -8.53
C SER A 120 5.93 -1.38 -10.00
N ARG A 121 4.82 -1.23 -10.74
CA ARG A 121 4.85 -0.81 -12.13
C ARG A 121 5.33 0.62 -12.30
N ALA A 122 4.79 1.54 -11.50
CA ALA A 122 5.20 2.95 -11.51
C ALA A 122 6.68 3.11 -11.13
N LEU A 123 7.16 2.33 -10.16
CA LEU A 123 8.55 2.38 -9.68
C LEU A 123 9.58 1.91 -10.72
N ARG A 124 9.18 1.18 -11.78
CA ARG A 124 10.10 0.81 -12.88
C ARG A 124 10.65 2.01 -13.64
N VAL A 125 9.95 3.14 -13.59
CA VAL A 125 10.32 4.38 -14.30
C VAL A 125 10.60 5.54 -13.33
N ALA A 126 10.76 5.25 -12.03
CA ALA A 126 10.91 6.24 -10.97
C ALA A 126 12.37 6.66 -10.70
N GLU A 127 13.34 6.24 -11.50
CA GLU A 127 14.77 6.57 -11.29
C GLU A 127 15.05 8.07 -11.32
N SER A 128 14.24 8.84 -12.07
CA SER A 128 14.36 10.29 -12.18
C SER A 128 13.66 11.06 -11.05
N LEU A 129 12.96 10.38 -10.13
CA LEU A 129 12.33 11.05 -9.00
C LEU A 129 13.36 11.58 -8.02
N PRO A 130 13.12 12.75 -7.41
CA PRO A 130 13.87 13.20 -6.25
C PRO A 130 13.88 12.12 -5.16
N PRO A 131 14.98 11.94 -4.41
CA PRO A 131 15.11 10.84 -3.44
C PRO A 131 13.94 10.73 -2.46
N ARG A 132 13.44 11.87 -1.96
CA ARG A 132 12.31 11.93 -1.04
C ARG A 132 11.01 11.40 -1.67
N GLU A 133 10.69 11.83 -2.88
CA GLU A 133 9.48 11.37 -3.60
C GLU A 133 9.56 9.88 -3.96
N HIS A 134 10.75 9.40 -4.31
CA HIS A 134 11.00 7.99 -4.54
C HIS A 134 10.80 7.18 -3.24
N ALA A 135 11.31 7.68 -2.11
CA ALA A 135 11.12 7.05 -0.80
C ALA A 135 9.65 6.94 -0.41
N ASP A 136 8.84 7.99 -0.64
CA ASP A 136 7.40 7.96 -0.37
C ASP A 136 6.70 6.84 -1.14
N MET A 137 7.03 6.69 -2.43
CA MET A 137 6.42 5.68 -3.29
C MET A 137 6.84 4.26 -2.89
N LEU A 138 8.10 4.07 -2.49
CA LEU A 138 8.58 2.80 -1.94
C LEU A 138 7.90 2.47 -0.61
N GLN A 139 7.67 3.45 0.25
CA GLN A 139 6.95 3.25 1.50
C GLN A 139 5.50 2.79 1.25
N GLN A 140 4.82 3.37 0.25
CA GLN A 140 3.48 2.91 -0.16
C GLN A 140 3.51 1.48 -0.69
N LEU A 141 4.53 1.11 -1.48
CA LEU A 141 4.71 -0.26 -1.95
C LEU A 141 4.97 -1.25 -0.80
N ALA A 142 5.85 -0.91 0.13
CA ALA A 142 6.15 -1.75 1.30
C ALA A 142 4.89 -1.98 2.16
N GLN A 143 4.09 -0.93 2.36
CA GLN A 143 2.80 -1.02 3.06
C GLN A 143 1.82 -1.94 2.32
N ALA A 144 1.69 -1.79 0.99
CA ALA A 144 0.85 -2.66 0.18
C ALA A 144 1.29 -4.13 0.25
N TYR A 145 2.60 -4.40 0.24
CA TYR A 145 3.14 -5.75 0.43
C TYR A 145 2.83 -6.32 1.81
N LEU A 146 2.94 -5.53 2.88
CA LEU A 146 2.57 -5.96 4.23
C LEU A 146 1.10 -6.39 4.30
N HIS A 147 0.18 -5.55 3.81
CA HIS A 147 -1.25 -5.87 3.81
C HIS A 147 -1.60 -7.05 2.88
N ALA A 148 -0.79 -7.29 1.85
CA ALA A 148 -0.89 -8.49 1.02
C ALA A 148 -0.24 -9.74 1.64
N ASN A 149 0.18 -9.68 2.91
CA ASN A 149 0.87 -10.71 3.67
C ASN A 149 2.18 -11.17 3.00
N ASN A 150 2.96 -10.22 2.46
CA ASN A 150 4.20 -10.47 1.76
C ASN A 150 5.36 -9.66 2.37
N ALA A 151 5.66 -9.94 3.64
CA ALA A 151 6.73 -9.25 4.38
C ALA A 151 8.11 -9.42 3.73
N GLU A 152 8.39 -10.58 3.11
CA GLU A 152 9.66 -10.86 2.42
C GLU A 152 9.94 -9.86 1.29
N ARG A 153 8.92 -9.45 0.53
CA ARG A 153 9.06 -8.39 -0.48
C ARG A 153 9.03 -6.99 0.11
N ALA A 154 8.32 -6.77 1.22
CA ALA A 154 8.20 -5.47 1.84
C ALA A 154 9.53 -4.98 2.45
N ILE A 155 10.28 -5.86 3.10
CA ILE A 155 11.53 -5.51 3.82
C ILE A 155 12.58 -4.83 2.92
N PRO A 156 13.02 -5.41 1.79
CA PRO A 156 14.03 -4.78 0.94
C PRO A 156 13.54 -3.46 0.32
N VAL A 157 12.23 -3.34 0.05
CA VAL A 157 11.62 -2.08 -0.43
C VAL A 157 11.68 -1.01 0.67
N GLN A 158 11.39 -1.39 1.91
CA GLN A 158 11.45 -0.51 3.07
C GLN A 158 12.89 -0.05 3.37
N GLU A 159 13.88 -0.93 3.26
CA GLU A 159 15.30 -0.61 3.40
C GLU A 159 15.74 0.45 2.38
N ARG A 160 15.29 0.32 1.14
CA ARG A 160 15.56 1.32 0.10
C ARG A 160 14.92 2.67 0.42
N ALA A 161 13.69 2.68 0.94
CA ALA A 161 13.01 3.92 1.35
C ALA A 161 13.77 4.63 2.49
N ILE A 162 14.22 3.89 3.51
CA ILE A 162 15.01 4.43 4.64
C ILE A 162 16.29 5.12 4.12
N GLU A 163 16.99 4.47 3.20
CA GLU A 163 18.22 5.00 2.62
C GLU A 163 17.95 6.27 1.79
N LEU A 164 16.86 6.32 1.03
CA LEU A 164 16.49 7.50 0.25
C LEU A 164 16.04 8.68 1.11
N TYR A 165 15.31 8.46 2.20
CA TYR A 165 15.02 9.53 3.17
C TYR A 165 16.31 10.07 3.82
N ARG A 166 17.26 9.18 4.13
CA ARG A 166 18.58 9.58 4.64
C ARG A 166 19.33 10.46 3.63
N GLN A 167 19.33 10.08 2.35
CA GLN A 167 19.95 10.87 1.26
C GLN A 167 19.26 12.22 1.06
N ALA A 168 17.95 12.28 1.27
CA ALA A 168 17.17 13.52 1.22
C ALA A 168 17.38 14.42 2.46
N GLY A 169 18.05 13.95 3.52
CA GLY A 169 18.15 14.66 4.79
C GLY A 169 16.84 14.72 5.59
N ASP A 170 15.86 13.87 5.25
CA ASP A 170 14.53 13.84 5.86
C ASP A 170 14.52 12.90 7.07
N SER A 171 15.05 13.37 8.20
CA SER A 171 15.18 12.56 9.42
C SER A 171 13.85 12.10 10.01
N LEU A 172 12.78 12.89 9.84
CA LEU A 172 11.44 12.54 10.33
C LEU A 172 10.90 11.32 9.58
N ASN A 173 10.88 11.36 8.25
CA ASN A 173 10.39 10.24 7.45
C ASN A 173 11.36 9.04 7.47
N GLN A 174 12.67 9.27 7.63
CA GLN A 174 13.63 8.19 7.87
C GLN A 174 13.28 7.41 9.16
N ALA A 175 12.95 8.11 10.24
CA ALA A 175 12.59 7.48 11.50
C ALA A 175 11.24 6.75 11.43
N ASP A 176 10.21 7.33 10.78
CA ASP A 176 8.95 6.62 10.56
C ASP A 176 9.15 5.35 9.71
N ALA A 177 10.00 5.44 8.67
CA ALA A 177 10.35 4.30 7.84
C ALA A 177 11.06 3.18 8.62
N LEU A 178 11.93 3.52 9.57
CA LEU A 178 12.56 2.56 10.48
C LEU A 178 11.53 1.92 11.44
N ARG A 179 10.62 2.72 12.01
CA ARG A 179 9.51 2.21 12.85
C ARG A 179 8.64 1.21 12.07
N ARG A 180 8.31 1.52 10.81
CA ARG A 180 7.57 0.60 9.93
C ARG A 180 8.35 -0.67 9.63
N GLN A 181 9.67 -0.58 9.43
CA GLN A 181 10.52 -1.77 9.24
C GLN A 181 10.48 -2.71 10.44
N SER A 182 10.53 -2.17 11.67
CA SER A 182 10.35 -2.98 12.89
C SER A 182 9.02 -3.75 12.86
N ARG A 183 7.92 -3.08 12.49
CA ARG A 183 6.61 -3.74 12.31
C ARG A 183 6.65 -4.83 11.24
N LEU A 184 7.31 -4.61 10.10
CA LEU A 184 7.47 -5.62 9.05
C LEU A 184 8.17 -6.88 9.58
N PHE A 185 9.23 -6.72 10.37
CA PHE A 185 9.93 -7.84 10.99
C PHE A 185 9.04 -8.61 11.97
N LEU A 186 8.28 -7.92 12.83
CA LEU A 186 7.34 -8.57 13.76
C LEU A 186 6.27 -9.36 12.99
N CYS A 187 5.62 -8.76 11.98
CA CYS A 187 4.61 -9.44 11.16
C CYS A 187 5.19 -10.58 10.33
N GLY A 188 6.46 -10.51 9.94
CA GLY A 188 7.18 -11.55 9.20
C GLY A 188 7.77 -12.65 10.07
N GLY A 189 7.52 -12.67 11.38
CA GLY A 189 8.07 -13.68 12.30
C GLY A 189 9.57 -13.52 12.61
N ARG A 190 10.17 -12.39 12.24
CA ARG A 190 11.59 -12.06 12.42
C ARG A 190 11.79 -11.14 13.64
N GLY A 191 11.17 -11.48 14.77
CA GLY A 191 11.08 -10.60 15.96
C GLY A 191 12.44 -10.10 16.47
N ALA A 192 13.46 -10.95 16.44
CA ALA A 192 14.83 -10.60 16.85
C ALA A 192 15.45 -9.45 16.03
N GLU A 193 14.99 -9.23 14.79
CA GLU A 193 15.50 -8.17 13.92
C GLU A 193 14.73 -6.85 14.06
N ALA A 194 13.61 -6.87 14.79
CA ALA A 194 12.73 -5.71 14.94
C ALA A 194 13.27 -4.66 15.93
N GLU A 195 14.18 -5.03 16.83
CA GLU A 195 14.71 -4.13 17.88
C GLU A 195 15.59 -3.01 17.32
N ALA A 196 16.57 -3.38 16.49
CA ALA A 196 17.52 -2.43 15.93
C ALA A 196 16.86 -1.27 15.15
N PRO A 197 15.88 -1.48 14.26
CA PRO A 197 15.24 -0.38 13.55
C PRO A 197 14.36 0.49 14.47
N ILE A 198 13.59 -0.08 15.41
CA ILE A 198 12.76 0.75 16.31
C ILE A 198 13.61 1.59 17.27
N GLY A 199 14.70 1.03 17.79
CA GLY A 199 15.66 1.78 18.62
C GLY A 199 16.32 2.93 17.85
N LYS A 200 16.70 2.70 16.58
CA LYS A 200 17.24 3.77 15.71
C LYS A 200 16.20 4.86 15.42
N ALA A 201 14.93 4.50 15.21
CA ALA A 201 13.86 5.46 15.00
C ALA A 201 13.71 6.42 16.20
N VAL A 202 13.61 5.87 17.41
CA VAL A 202 13.53 6.67 18.65
C VAL A 202 14.76 7.55 18.81
N ALA A 203 15.97 7.00 18.68
CA ALA A 203 17.21 7.76 18.85
C ALA A 203 17.41 8.89 17.82
N LEU A 204 16.82 8.77 16.62
CA LEU A 204 16.80 9.87 15.64
C LEU A 204 15.81 10.95 16.06
N LEU A 205 14.61 10.56 16.50
CA LEU A 205 13.54 11.49 16.85
C LEU A 205 13.77 12.22 18.17
N GLU A 206 14.46 11.63 19.14
CA GLU A 206 14.86 12.28 20.40
C GLU A 206 15.83 13.46 20.19
N LYS A 207 16.47 13.55 19.02
CA LYS A 207 17.34 14.68 18.64
C LYS A 207 16.55 15.83 18.00
N LEU A 208 15.28 15.61 17.70
CA LEU A 208 14.37 16.59 17.09
C LEU A 208 13.39 17.11 18.16
N PRO A 209 12.70 18.24 17.91
CA PRO A 209 11.61 18.68 18.78
C PRO A 209 10.57 17.58 18.96
N GLU A 210 10.08 17.41 20.19
CA GLU A 210 9.06 16.40 20.49
C GLU A 210 7.80 16.64 19.63
N GLY A 211 7.42 15.62 18.86
CA GLY A 211 6.30 15.68 17.93
C GLY A 211 5.57 14.33 17.82
N ARG A 212 4.60 14.28 16.93
CA ARG A 212 3.76 13.10 16.70
C ARG A 212 4.60 11.87 16.33
N GLU A 213 5.64 12.05 15.53
CA GLU A 213 6.53 10.98 15.08
C GLU A 213 7.25 10.30 16.25
N LEU A 214 7.68 11.08 17.25
CA LEU A 214 8.30 10.55 18.47
C LEU A 214 7.30 9.75 19.31
N ALA A 215 6.06 10.23 19.42
CA ALA A 215 4.98 9.51 20.10
C ALA A 215 4.70 8.15 19.42
N LEU A 216 4.60 8.15 18.09
CA LEU A 216 4.44 6.93 17.28
C LEU A 216 5.62 5.96 17.45
N ALA A 217 6.85 6.47 17.53
CA ALA A 217 8.04 5.66 17.73
C ALA A 217 8.03 4.97 19.11
N TYR A 218 7.69 5.69 20.18
CA TYR A 218 7.52 5.07 21.50
C TYR A 218 6.35 4.07 21.54
N SER A 219 5.26 4.34 20.82
CA SER A 219 4.16 3.39 20.67
C SER A 219 4.61 2.11 19.95
N GLY A 220 5.41 2.25 18.88
CA GLY A 220 6.05 1.13 18.19
C GLY A 220 7.01 0.35 19.08
N LEU A 221 7.76 1.03 19.95
CA LEU A 221 8.66 0.40 20.92
C LEU A 221 7.88 -0.35 22.00
N ALA A 222 6.76 0.20 22.48
CA ALA A 222 5.86 -0.50 23.40
C ALA A 222 5.28 -1.77 22.76
N MET A 223 4.86 -1.70 21.49
CA MET A 223 4.42 -2.87 20.73
C MET A 223 5.54 -3.90 20.57
N PHE A 224 6.77 -3.47 20.29
CA PHE A 224 7.93 -4.37 20.20
C PHE A 224 8.15 -5.13 21.51
N TYR A 225 8.24 -4.43 22.65
CA TYR A 225 8.45 -5.06 23.94
C TYR A 225 7.29 -5.98 24.34
N MET A 226 6.05 -5.59 24.06
CA MET A 226 4.87 -6.41 24.32
C MET A 226 4.93 -7.74 23.55
N ASN A 227 5.36 -7.73 22.29
CA ASN A 227 5.51 -8.96 21.50
C ASN A 227 6.65 -9.88 22.00
N HIS A 228 7.52 -9.37 22.87
CA HIS A 228 8.60 -10.12 23.51
C HIS A 228 8.35 -10.34 25.02
N ASP A 229 7.10 -10.16 25.47
CA ASP A 229 6.66 -10.30 26.86
C ASP A 229 7.47 -9.46 27.88
N ASP A 230 8.12 -8.37 27.43
CA ASP A 230 8.82 -7.42 28.30
C ASP A 230 7.84 -6.38 28.84
N ALA A 231 7.30 -6.67 30.01
CA ALA A 231 6.38 -5.81 30.74
C ALA A 231 6.98 -4.43 31.04
N GLU A 232 8.23 -4.37 31.51
CA GLU A 232 8.86 -3.13 31.94
C GLU A 232 9.10 -2.20 30.75
N GLY A 233 9.68 -2.75 29.67
CA GLY A 233 9.90 -2.06 28.41
C GLY A 233 8.60 -1.55 27.80
N THR A 234 7.53 -2.37 27.84
CA THR A 234 6.20 -1.99 27.35
C THR A 234 5.65 -0.81 28.14
N ILE A 235 5.62 -0.89 29.48
CA ILE A 235 5.03 0.16 30.32
C ILE A 235 5.82 1.47 30.20
N ARG A 236 7.16 1.40 30.21
CA ARG A 236 8.04 2.57 30.09
C ARG A 236 7.81 3.31 28.77
N SER A 237 7.80 2.56 27.67
CA SER A 237 7.63 3.13 26.32
C SER A 237 6.19 3.62 26.11
N ALA A 238 5.20 2.85 26.56
CA ALA A 238 3.80 3.24 26.47
C ALA A 238 3.52 4.52 27.26
N ARG A 239 4.10 4.70 28.44
CA ARG A 239 3.95 5.93 29.23
C ARG A 239 4.38 7.17 28.45
N ARG A 240 5.55 7.13 27.80
CA ARG A 240 6.04 8.25 26.97
C ARG A 240 5.16 8.49 25.75
N ALA A 241 4.69 7.43 25.09
CA ALA A 241 3.76 7.56 23.97
C ALA A 241 2.41 8.15 24.39
N LEU A 242 1.84 7.75 25.52
CA LEU A 242 0.60 8.33 26.07
C LEU A 242 0.76 9.80 26.42
N GLU A 243 1.80 10.16 27.18
CA GLU A 243 2.08 11.56 27.56
C GLU A 243 2.18 12.47 26.32
N LEU A 244 2.92 12.04 25.30
CA LEU A 244 3.07 12.82 24.06
C LEU A 244 1.77 12.87 23.26
N SER A 245 1.08 11.74 23.08
CA SER A 245 -0.16 11.69 22.29
C SER A 245 -1.30 12.47 22.93
N GLU A 246 -1.44 12.46 24.25
CA GLU A 246 -2.43 13.28 24.97
C GLU A 246 -2.12 14.78 24.84
N ARG A 247 -0.86 15.18 25.04
CA ARG A 247 -0.43 16.59 24.91
C ARG A 247 -0.61 17.11 23.48
N LEU A 248 -0.45 16.25 22.47
CA LEU A 248 -0.55 16.59 21.05
C LEU A 248 -1.97 16.40 20.48
N GLY A 249 -2.88 15.76 21.22
CA GLY A 249 -4.21 15.38 20.70
C GLY A 249 -4.16 14.32 19.59
N ASP A 250 -3.14 13.46 19.59
CA ASP A 250 -2.94 12.43 18.56
C ASP A 250 -3.67 11.13 18.92
N THR A 251 -4.94 11.06 18.50
CA THR A 251 -5.83 9.92 18.76
C THR A 251 -5.32 8.60 18.18
N GLU A 252 -4.62 8.63 17.04
CA GLU A 252 -4.12 7.41 16.39
C GLU A 252 -3.03 6.76 17.24
N THR A 253 -2.05 7.54 17.70
CA THR A 253 -1.00 7.04 18.60
C THR A 253 -1.57 6.59 19.94
N LEU A 254 -2.54 7.32 20.47
CA LEU A 254 -3.23 6.95 21.71
C LEU A 254 -3.86 5.56 21.58
N LEU A 255 -4.62 5.32 20.51
CA LEU A 255 -5.24 4.03 20.19
C LEU A 255 -4.20 2.90 20.17
N HIS A 256 -3.12 3.06 19.39
CA HIS A 256 -2.08 2.04 19.26
C HIS A 256 -1.42 1.71 20.60
N THR A 257 -1.15 2.75 21.39
CA THR A 257 -0.47 2.62 22.68
C THR A 257 -1.35 1.97 23.74
N LEU A 258 -2.63 2.33 23.79
CA LEU A 258 -3.61 1.69 24.68
C LEU A 258 -3.79 0.21 24.35
N ASN A 259 -3.73 -0.14 23.07
CA ASN A 259 -3.82 -1.52 22.63
C ASN A 259 -2.62 -2.35 23.14
N SER A 260 -1.39 -1.85 22.99
CA SER A 260 -0.20 -2.56 23.48
C SER A 260 -0.14 -2.63 25.01
N LEU A 261 -0.38 -1.50 25.69
CA LEU A 261 -0.37 -1.45 27.15
C LEU A 261 -1.48 -2.30 27.77
N GLY A 262 -2.69 -2.24 27.22
CA GLY A 262 -3.83 -3.02 27.71
C GLY A 262 -3.61 -4.52 27.59
N SER A 263 -3.04 -4.96 26.46
CA SER A 263 -2.69 -6.37 26.24
C SER A 263 -1.64 -6.85 27.25
N MET A 264 -0.58 -6.08 27.46
CA MET A 264 0.47 -6.41 28.42
C MET A 264 -0.05 -6.45 29.86
N GLN A 265 -0.91 -5.49 30.24
CA GLN A 265 -1.53 -5.48 31.57
C GLN A 265 -2.38 -6.72 31.82
N LEU A 266 -3.21 -7.14 30.86
CA LEU A 266 -3.97 -8.37 30.99
C LEU A 266 -3.08 -9.60 31.09
N LEU A 267 -1.98 -9.67 30.33
CA LEU A 267 -1.01 -10.76 30.44
C LEU A 267 -0.34 -10.83 31.83
N MET A 268 -0.17 -9.69 32.51
CA MET A 268 0.29 -9.63 33.90
C MET A 268 -0.82 -9.87 34.95
N GLY A 269 -2.07 -10.09 34.53
CA GLY A 269 -3.21 -10.24 35.43
C GLY A 269 -3.77 -8.92 35.99
N ASP A 270 -3.39 -7.76 35.44
CA ASP A 270 -3.98 -6.47 35.79
C ASP A 270 -5.31 -6.26 35.02
N PRO A 271 -6.47 -6.28 35.72
CA PRO A 271 -7.78 -6.12 35.06
C PRO A 271 -7.97 -4.74 34.42
N GLY A 272 -7.17 -3.74 34.80
CA GLY A 272 -7.16 -2.41 34.19
C GLY A 272 -6.77 -2.42 32.70
N GLY A 273 -6.15 -3.50 32.22
CA GLY A 273 -5.84 -3.66 30.80
C GLY A 273 -7.08 -3.78 29.91
N LYS A 274 -8.17 -4.39 30.39
CA LYS A 274 -9.42 -4.54 29.63
C LYS A 274 -10.03 -3.18 29.27
N ALA A 275 -10.05 -2.24 30.22
CA ALA A 275 -10.57 -0.90 29.99
C ALA A 275 -9.78 -0.16 28.89
N LYS A 276 -8.45 -0.34 28.85
CA LYS A 276 -7.59 0.26 27.81
C LYS A 276 -7.86 -0.35 26.43
N LEU A 277 -8.03 -1.67 26.36
CA LEU A 277 -8.38 -2.35 25.11
C LEU A 277 -9.76 -1.91 24.59
N LEU A 278 -10.76 -1.82 25.47
CA LEU A 278 -12.08 -1.30 25.10
C LEU A 278 -12.01 0.15 24.62
N ARG A 279 -11.26 1.01 25.31
CA ARG A 279 -11.06 2.38 24.84
C ARG A 279 -10.36 2.44 23.48
N SER A 280 -9.38 1.56 23.24
CA SER A 280 -8.71 1.48 21.93
C SER A 280 -9.67 1.03 20.82
N LEU A 281 -10.63 0.16 21.14
CA LEU A 281 -11.67 -0.29 20.21
C LEU A 281 -12.64 0.85 19.88
N GLU A 282 -13.14 1.57 20.89
CA GLU A 282 -14.01 2.74 20.70
C GLU A 282 -13.36 3.77 19.77
N LEU A 283 -12.09 4.11 20.03
CA LEU A 283 -11.34 5.03 19.18
C LEU A 283 -11.18 4.51 17.75
N ALA A 284 -10.99 3.20 17.57
CA ALA A 284 -10.88 2.60 16.23
C ALA A 284 -12.19 2.70 15.45
N GLU A 285 -13.33 2.49 16.13
CA GLU A 285 -14.68 2.61 15.57
C GLU A 285 -15.01 4.07 15.21
N GLU A 286 -14.71 5.02 16.10
CA GLU A 286 -14.87 6.47 15.86
C GLU A 286 -14.09 6.92 14.62
N MET A 287 -12.92 6.32 14.37
CA MET A 287 -12.06 6.61 13.22
C MET A 287 -12.45 5.85 11.93
N GLY A 288 -13.39 4.90 11.99
CA GLY A 288 -13.70 4.00 10.87
C GLY A 288 -12.50 3.13 10.45
N ASN A 289 -11.63 2.78 11.39
CA ASN A 289 -10.40 2.03 11.12
C ASN A 289 -10.59 0.53 11.40
N ASP A 290 -11.17 -0.17 10.42
CA ASP A 290 -11.52 -1.60 10.51
C ASP A 290 -10.32 -2.50 10.84
N GLU A 291 -9.10 -2.15 10.40
CA GLU A 291 -7.88 -2.89 10.74
C GLU A 291 -7.61 -2.85 12.25
N ASN A 292 -7.69 -1.66 12.84
CA ASN A 292 -7.45 -1.46 14.26
C ASN A 292 -8.60 -2.03 15.12
N VAL A 293 -9.84 -1.99 14.62
CA VAL A 293 -10.99 -2.70 15.23
C VAL A 293 -10.69 -4.20 15.31
N GLY A 294 -10.30 -4.81 14.19
CA GLY A 294 -9.93 -6.23 14.14
C GLY A 294 -8.79 -6.58 15.11
N ARG A 295 -7.74 -5.75 15.18
CA ARG A 295 -6.63 -5.97 16.11
C ARG A 295 -7.05 -5.84 17.57
N ALA A 296 -7.91 -4.90 17.91
CA ALA A 296 -8.45 -4.76 19.26
C ALA A 296 -9.26 -6.01 19.67
N TYR A 297 -10.10 -6.54 18.78
CA TYR A 297 -10.83 -7.79 19.02
C TYR A 297 -9.91 -9.00 19.20
N ILE A 298 -8.88 -9.15 18.36
CA ILE A 298 -7.89 -10.23 18.48
C ILE A 298 -7.23 -10.19 19.86
N ASN A 299 -6.81 -9.00 20.30
CA ASN A 299 -6.12 -8.85 21.58
C ASN A 299 -7.05 -9.04 22.78
N LEU A 300 -8.31 -8.59 22.69
CA LEU A 300 -9.35 -8.87 23.69
C LEU A 300 -9.63 -10.38 23.80
N ALA A 301 -9.83 -11.07 22.67
CA ALA A 301 -10.11 -12.50 22.66
C ALA A 301 -8.90 -13.33 23.13
N GLY A 302 -7.70 -13.02 22.64
CA GLY A 302 -6.48 -13.76 22.95
C GLY A 302 -6.05 -13.64 24.41
N THR A 303 -6.29 -12.49 25.05
CA THR A 303 -6.00 -12.29 26.47
C THR A 303 -7.04 -12.93 27.38
N MET A 304 -8.32 -12.94 27.00
CA MET A 304 -9.39 -13.61 27.78
C MET A 304 -9.30 -15.14 27.79
N VAL A 305 -8.62 -15.76 26.83
CA VAL A 305 -8.42 -17.23 26.80
C VAL A 305 -7.21 -17.67 27.66
N ARG A 306 -6.30 -16.75 27.99
CA ARG A 306 -5.10 -17.02 28.80
C ARG A 306 -5.27 -16.76 30.30
N THR A 307 -6.38 -16.13 30.70
CA THR A 307 -6.78 -15.86 32.09
C THR A 307 -7.88 -16.82 32.53
#